data_AF-A0A382VQW8-F1
#
_entry.id   AF-A0A382VQW8-F1
#
_cell.length_a   1.000
_cell.length_b   1.000
_cell.length_c   1.000
_cell.angle_alpha   90.00
_cell.angle_beta   90.00
_cell.angle_gamma   90.00
#
_symmetry.space_group_name_H-M   'P 1'
#
loop_
_entity.id
_entity.type
_entity.pdbx_description
1 polymer ?
#
loop_
_entity_poly.entity_id
_entity_poly.type
_entity_poly.pdbx_seq_one_letter_code
_entity_poly.pdbx_strand_id
1 'polypeptide(L)'
;YLNSSVVLPEALAEPRFSLIGEGALLAEGVVDLDRVGNRPNAGPFDPISLLSGKLPVKATAVIHSADGLARVHLDYVEIGGIRIPQNLTKELIAAYTRSVDRPAGIDIDLEYSLPYRILKIHVHPGEAVIVQ
;
A
#
# COMPACT_ATOMS: atom_id res chain seq x y z
N TYR A 1 9.08 18.25 14.40
CA TYR A 1 7.66 17.87 14.48
C TYR A 1 7.33 17.02 13.26
N LEU A 2 7.20 15.70 13.44
CA LEU A 2 6.77 14.75 12.40
C LEU A 2 5.27 14.96 12.16
N ASN A 3 4.90 15.85 11.25
CA ASN A 3 3.51 16.02 10.84
C ASN A 3 3.36 15.66 9.36
N SER A 4 3.70 14.41 9.03
CA SER A 4 3.08 13.75 7.89
C SER A 4 1.84 13.09 8.46
N SER A 5 0.66 13.70 8.29
CA SER A 5 -0.60 13.07 8.64
C SER A 5 -0.69 11.78 7.81
N VAL A 6 -0.34 10.65 8.42
CA VAL A 6 -0.52 9.33 7.82
C VAL A 6 -2.02 9.11 7.81
N VAL A 7 -2.66 9.49 6.72
CA VAL A 7 -4.07 9.23 6.49
C VAL A 7 -4.19 7.77 6.07
N LEU A 8 -4.39 6.90 7.05
CA LEU A 8 -4.89 5.57 6.77
C LEU A 8 -6.30 5.73 6.21
N PRO A 9 -6.66 5.03 5.11
CA PRO A 9 -8.03 5.03 4.63
C PRO A 9 -8.97 4.57 5.74
N GLU A 10 -10.10 5.25 5.94
CA GLU A 10 -11.08 4.89 6.99
C GLU A 10 -11.60 3.44 6.84
N ALA A 11 -11.55 2.91 5.62
CA ALA A 11 -11.92 1.53 5.32
C ALA A 11 -10.89 0.49 5.81
N LEU A 12 -9.69 0.89 6.25
CA LEU A 12 -8.65 -0.04 6.72
C LEU A 12 -8.62 -0.10 8.25
N ALA A 13 -8.94 -1.27 8.81
CA ALA A 13 -8.89 -1.55 10.23
C ALA A 13 -7.65 -2.38 10.59
N GLU A 14 -7.09 -2.08 11.76
CA GLU A 14 -6.01 -2.83 12.42
C GLU A 14 -4.81 -3.17 11.52
N PRO A 15 -4.22 -2.20 10.81
CA PRO A 15 -3.05 -2.47 9.98
C PRO A 15 -1.87 -2.89 10.86
N ARG A 16 -1.25 -4.01 10.49
CA ARG A 16 -0.01 -4.53 11.09
C ARG A 16 1.07 -4.59 10.02
N PHE A 17 2.27 -4.16 10.38
CA PHE A 17 3.44 -4.22 9.52
C PHE A 17 4.51 -5.06 10.20
N SER A 18 5.01 -6.06 9.48
CA SER A 18 6.10 -6.93 9.91
C SER A 18 7.30 -6.69 8.99
N LEU A 19 8.43 -6.31 9.59
CA LEU A 19 9.71 -6.13 8.92
C LEU A 19 10.37 -7.50 8.78
N ILE A 20 10.45 -8.02 7.56
CA ILE A 20 10.92 -9.39 7.28
C ILE A 20 12.45 -9.41 7.07
N GLY A 21 13.04 -8.29 6.66
CA GLY A 21 14.47 -8.14 6.38
C GLY A 21 14.76 -8.03 4.89
N GLU A 22 15.99 -7.62 4.53
CA GLU A 22 16.42 -7.41 3.13
C GLU A 22 15.49 -6.46 2.34
N GLY A 23 14.95 -5.43 3.00
CA GLY A 23 13.96 -4.54 2.37
C GLY A 23 12.52 -5.06 2.41
N ALA A 24 12.30 -6.34 2.70
CA ALA A 24 10.99 -6.97 2.63
C ALA A 24 10.09 -6.64 3.83
N LEU A 25 8.82 -6.42 3.52
CA LEU A 25 7.75 -6.05 4.43
C LEU A 25 6.52 -6.94 4.18
N LEU A 26 5.86 -7.30 5.26
CA LEU A 26 4.53 -7.88 5.24
C LEU A 26 3.56 -6.90 5.89
N ALA A 27 2.54 -6.48 5.15
CA ALA A 27 1.42 -5.69 5.65
C ALA A 27 0.17 -6.57 5.73
N GLU A 28 -0.53 -6.50 6.85
CA GLU A 28 -1.79 -7.21 7.08
C GLU A 28 -2.83 -6.24 7.65
N GLY A 29 -4.10 -6.49 7.39
CA GLY A 29 -5.19 -5.71 7.98
C GLY A 29 -6.54 -6.25 7.57
N VAL A 30 -7.59 -5.49 7.88
CA VAL A 30 -8.95 -5.78 7.44
C VAL A 30 -9.49 -4.58 6.67
N VAL A 31 -9.90 -4.80 5.43
CA VAL A 31 -10.55 -3.77 4.62
C VAL A 31 -12.07 -3.92 4.70
N ASP A 32 -12.76 -2.85 5.05
CA ASP A 32 -14.22 -2.71 5.04
C ASP A 32 -14.65 -2.14 3.68
N LEU A 33 -15.01 -3.04 2.75
CA LEU A 33 -15.40 -2.70 1.39
C LEU A 33 -16.77 -2.01 1.30
N ASP A 34 -17.52 -1.94 2.40
CA ASP A 34 -18.79 -1.21 2.46
C ASP A 34 -18.57 0.27 2.81
N ARG A 35 -17.41 0.60 3.40
CA ARG A 35 -16.95 1.97 3.68
C ARG A 35 -16.11 2.59 2.56
N VAL A 36 -15.86 1.81 1.52
CA VAL A 36 -15.20 2.28 0.30
C VAL A 36 -16.14 3.22 -0.45
N GLY A 37 -15.79 4.51 -0.50
CA GLY A 37 -16.65 5.54 -1.09
C GLY A 37 -16.82 5.46 -2.61
N ASN A 38 -15.91 4.81 -3.34
CA ASN A 38 -16.02 4.60 -4.79
C ASN A 38 -15.35 3.29 -5.16
N ARG A 39 -16.13 2.24 -5.41
CA ARG A 39 -15.61 1.04 -6.08
C ARG A 39 -15.32 1.43 -7.53
N PRO A 40 -14.11 1.19 -8.07
CA PRO A 40 -13.85 1.38 -9.48
C PRO A 40 -14.89 0.58 -10.28
N ASN A 41 -15.49 1.23 -11.28
CA ASN A 41 -16.59 0.67 -12.06
C ASN A 41 -16.02 -0.46 -12.93
N ALA A 42 -16.12 -1.68 -12.40
CA ALA A 42 -15.49 -2.83 -13.01
C ALA A 42 -16.49 -3.48 -13.99
N GLY A 43 -15.98 -3.92 -15.14
CA GLY A 43 -16.78 -4.39 -16.26
C GLY A 43 -17.69 -5.59 -15.92
N PRO A 44 -18.50 -6.06 -16.88
CA PRO A 44 -19.52 -7.10 -16.67
C PRO A 44 -19.00 -8.46 -16.17
N PHE A 45 -17.68 -8.67 -16.10
CA PHE A 45 -17.02 -9.86 -15.54
C PHE A 45 -15.93 -9.48 -14.56
N ASP A 46 -16.32 -8.79 -13.49
CA ASP A 46 -15.38 -8.40 -12.44
C ASP A 46 -15.48 -9.32 -11.20
N PRO A 47 -14.45 -10.13 -10.90
CA PRO A 47 -14.41 -10.90 -9.67
C PRO A 47 -14.34 -10.04 -8.41
N ILE A 48 -13.92 -8.76 -8.49
CA ILE A 48 -13.92 -7.83 -7.35
C ILE A 48 -15.34 -7.42 -6.95
N SER A 49 -16.30 -7.41 -7.88
CA SER A 49 -17.71 -7.14 -7.58
C SER A 49 -18.32 -8.13 -6.58
N LEU A 50 -17.75 -9.34 -6.47
CA LEU A 50 -18.16 -10.37 -5.51
C LEU A 50 -17.56 -10.14 -4.11
N LEU A 51 -16.52 -9.30 -4.00
CA LEU A 51 -15.91 -8.93 -2.72
C LEU A 51 -16.81 -7.89 -2.01
N SER A 52 -17.20 -8.20 -0.78
CA SER A 52 -18.09 -7.35 0.03
C SER A 52 -17.80 -7.52 1.52
N GLY A 53 -18.26 -6.56 2.32
CA GLY A 53 -18.05 -6.59 3.76
C GLY A 53 -16.60 -6.40 4.17
N LYS A 54 -16.25 -7.00 5.31
CA LYS A 54 -14.93 -6.90 5.93
C LYS A 54 -14.07 -8.08 5.51
N LEU A 55 -13.03 -7.82 4.74
CA LEU A 55 -12.13 -8.84 4.22
C LEU A 55 -10.71 -8.67 4.76
N PRO A 56 -10.04 -9.78 5.14
CA PRO A 56 -8.62 -9.71 5.44
C PRO A 56 -7.85 -9.30 4.19
N VAL A 57 -6.88 -8.42 4.35
CA VAL A 57 -5.95 -7.98 3.32
C VAL A 57 -4.55 -8.32 3.77
N LYS A 58 -3.77 -8.88 2.85
CA LYS A 58 -2.36 -9.17 3.03
C LYS A 58 -1.58 -8.65 1.83
N ALA A 59 -0.46 -7.98 2.07
CA ALA A 59 0.41 -7.46 1.04
C ALA A 59 1.87 -7.73 1.40
N THR A 60 2.66 -8.15 0.43
CA THR A 60 4.12 -8.25 0.57
C THR A 60 4.78 -7.26 -0.36
N ALA A 61 5.76 -6.53 0.14
CA ALA A 61 6.49 -5.54 -0.63
C ALA A 61 7.96 -5.51 -0.26
N VAL A 62 8.80 -5.05 -1.17
CA VAL A 62 10.22 -4.77 -0.94
C VAL A 62 10.48 -3.29 -1.12
N ILE A 63 11.07 -2.66 -0.11
CA ILE A 63 11.50 -1.27 -0.17
C ILE A 63 12.96 -1.21 -0.59
N HIS A 64 13.20 -0.50 -1.69
CA HIS A 64 14.53 -0.09 -2.10
C HIS A 64 14.66 1.40 -1.85
N SER A 65 15.75 1.82 -1.19
CA SER A 65 16.03 3.23 -1.01
C SER A 65 17.52 3.52 -1.14
N ALA A 66 17.82 4.66 -1.75
CA ALA A 66 19.16 5.18 -1.98
C ALA A 66 19.05 6.66 -2.35
N ASP A 67 20.08 7.44 -2.02
CA ASP A 67 20.24 8.83 -2.45
C ASP A 67 19.01 9.73 -2.17
N GLY A 68 18.32 9.44 -1.07
CA GLY A 68 17.11 10.15 -0.65
C GLY A 68 15.86 9.88 -1.48
N LEU A 69 15.89 8.81 -2.26
CA LEU A 69 14.76 8.26 -3.00
C LEU A 69 14.38 6.90 -2.45
N ALA A 70 13.10 6.56 -2.53
CA ALA A 70 12.59 5.23 -2.23
C ALA A 70 11.64 4.74 -3.31
N ARG A 71 11.69 3.44 -3.58
CA ARG A 71 10.75 2.72 -4.43
C ARG A 71 10.18 1.55 -3.65
N VAL A 72 8.87 1.36 -3.75
CA VAL A 72 8.16 0.24 -3.13
C VAL A 72 7.77 -0.73 -4.23
N HIS A 73 8.38 -1.91 -4.23
CA HIS A 73 7.99 -3.00 -5.12
C HIS A 73 6.95 -3.86 -4.42
N LEU A 74 5.72 -3.83 -4.91
CA LEU A 74 4.65 -4.68 -4.39
C LEU A 74 4.71 -6.05 -5.06
N ASP A 75 5.02 -7.09 -4.29
CA ASP A 75 5.19 -8.46 -4.80
C ASP A 75 3.83 -9.11 -5.08
N TYR A 76 2.97 -9.14 -4.07
CA TYR A 76 1.60 -9.60 -4.23
C TYR A 76 0.67 -8.99 -3.18
N VAL A 77 -0.62 -8.98 -3.52
CA VAL A 77 -1.71 -8.64 -2.63
C VAL A 77 -2.73 -9.76 -2.65
N GLU A 78 -3.30 -10.02 -1.48
CA GLU A 78 -4.37 -10.98 -1.26
C GLU A 78 -5.50 -10.27 -0.52
N ILE A 79 -6.73 -10.47 -0.98
CA ILE A 79 -7.95 -9.96 -0.35
C ILE A 79 -8.90 -11.14 -0.18
N GLY A 80 -9.32 -11.43 1.05
CA GLY A 80 -10.23 -12.53 1.34
C GLY A 80 -9.70 -13.91 0.91
N GLY A 81 -8.38 -14.12 0.92
CA GLY A 81 -7.77 -15.37 0.45
C GLY A 81 -7.53 -15.45 -1.06
N ILE A 82 -7.93 -14.42 -1.82
CA ILE A 82 -7.77 -14.39 -3.27
C ILE A 82 -6.59 -13.50 -3.64
N ARG A 83 -5.63 -14.05 -4.39
CA ARG A 83 -4.50 -13.28 -4.92
C ARG A 83 -4.99 -12.34 -6.01
N ILE A 84 -4.73 -11.05 -5.82
CA ILE A 84 -5.13 -10.01 -6.75
C ILE A 84 -4.03 -9.85 -7.82
N PRO A 85 -4.39 -9.86 -9.12
CA PRO A 85 -3.44 -9.59 -10.19
C PRO A 85 -2.75 -8.24 -10.02
N GLN A 86 -1.45 -8.17 -10.30
CA GLN A 86 -0.64 -6.98 -10.04
C GLN A 86 -1.20 -5.70 -10.70
N ASN A 87 -1.65 -5.77 -11.95
CA ASN A 87 -2.24 -4.62 -12.65
C ASN A 87 -3.51 -4.12 -11.96
N LEU A 88 -4.36 -5.03 -11.51
CA LEU A 88 -5.59 -4.70 -10.79
C LEU A 88 -5.26 -4.09 -9.42
N THR A 89 -4.25 -4.61 -8.72
CA THR A 89 -3.78 -4.02 -7.47
C THR A 89 -3.35 -2.56 -7.65
N LYS A 90 -2.59 -2.26 -8.72
CA LYS A 90 -2.18 -0.89 -9.05
C LYS A 90 -3.37 0.02 -9.32
N GLU A 91 -4.33 -0.46 -10.10
CA GLU A 91 -5.56 0.27 -10.40
C GLU A 91 -6.38 0.55 -9.14
N LEU A 92 -6.52 -0.44 -8.25
CA LEU A 92 -7.20 -0.27 -6.96
C LEU A 92 -6.47 0.79 -6.12
N ILE A 93 -5.16 0.68 -5.93
CA ILE A 93 -4.38 1.67 -5.17
C ILE A 93 -4.60 3.08 -5.74
N ALA A 94 -4.48 3.26 -7.06
CA ALA A 94 -4.71 4.55 -7.71
C ALA A 94 -6.14 5.06 -7.49
N ALA A 95 -7.16 4.21 -7.64
CA ALA A 95 -8.56 4.58 -7.44
C ALA A 95 -8.85 5.01 -5.99
N TYR A 96 -8.33 4.27 -5.00
CA TYR A 96 -8.56 4.50 -3.57
C TYR A 96 -7.80 5.67 -2.98
N THR A 97 -6.66 6.02 -3.58
CA THR A 97 -5.80 7.11 -3.12
C THR A 97 -6.02 8.41 -3.88
N ARG A 98 -7.02 8.43 -4.77
CA ARG A 98 -7.44 9.62 -5.50
C ARG A 98 -7.96 10.68 -4.52
N SER A 99 -7.44 11.89 -4.65
CA SER A 99 -7.87 13.06 -3.88
C SER A 99 -7.88 14.31 -4.76
N VAL A 100 -8.33 15.44 -4.21
CA VAL A 100 -8.25 16.73 -4.91
C VAL A 100 -6.80 17.07 -5.29
N ASP A 101 -5.85 16.80 -4.40
CA ASP A 101 -4.43 17.03 -4.63
C ASP A 101 -3.77 15.95 -5.50
N ARG A 102 -4.39 14.77 -5.62
CA ARG A 102 -3.90 13.63 -6.42
C ARG A 102 -5.03 13.05 -7.26
N PRO A 103 -5.41 13.70 -8.38
CA PRO A 103 -6.54 13.27 -9.20
C PRO A 103 -6.31 11.92 -9.90
N ALA A 104 -5.06 11.53 -10.13
CA ALA A 104 -4.70 10.22 -10.64
C ALA A 104 -4.55 9.14 -9.55
N GLY A 105 -4.54 9.54 -8.27
CA GLY A 105 -4.13 8.67 -7.16
C GLY A 105 -2.62 8.51 -7.04
N ILE A 106 -2.22 7.53 -6.25
CA ILE A 106 -0.83 7.10 -6.04
C ILE A 106 -0.47 6.05 -7.08
N ASP A 107 0.63 6.28 -7.78
CA ASP A 107 1.29 5.29 -8.64
C ASP A 107 2.45 4.65 -7.87
N ILE A 108 2.26 3.40 -7.44
CA ILE A 108 3.22 2.67 -6.61
C ILE A 108 4.55 2.37 -7.30
N ASP A 109 4.60 2.42 -8.64
CA ASP A 109 5.83 2.15 -9.39
C ASP A 109 6.80 3.34 -9.40
N LEU A 110 6.33 4.53 -9.00
CA LEU A 110 7.15 5.74 -8.96
C LEU A 110 8.17 5.70 -7.82
N GLU A 111 9.24 6.47 -8.01
CA GLU A 111 10.15 6.82 -6.92
C GLU A 111 9.60 7.98 -6.11
N TYR A 112 9.76 7.89 -4.80
CA TYR A 112 9.31 8.87 -3.83
C TYR A 112 10.52 9.51 -3.17
N SER A 113 10.54 10.84 -3.11
CA SER A 113 11.55 11.55 -2.31
C SER A 113 11.30 11.30 -0.83
N LEU A 114 12.35 10.87 -0.14
CA LEU A 114 12.31 10.68 1.30
C LEU A 114 12.40 12.04 2.00
N PRO A 115 11.50 12.32 2.96
CA PRO A 115 11.50 13.60 3.66
C PRO A 115 12.69 13.71 4.62
N TYR A 116 12.90 14.91 5.17
CA TYR A 116 13.86 15.16 6.25
C TYR A 116 15.31 14.76 5.94
N ARG A 117 15.73 14.89 4.68
CA ARG A 117 17.08 14.52 4.21
C ARG A 117 17.47 13.06 4.51
N ILE A 118 16.48 12.19 4.71
CA ILE A 118 16.76 10.75 4.81
C ILE A 118 17.40 10.35 3.49
N LEU A 119 18.58 9.73 3.57
CA LEU A 119 19.33 9.22 2.42
C LEU A 119 18.95 7.77 2.11
N LYS A 120 18.70 6.97 3.14
CA LYS A 120 18.45 5.54 3.00
C LYS A 120 17.66 4.98 4.19
N ILE A 121 16.88 3.94 3.91
CA ILE A 121 16.18 3.10 4.88
C ILE A 121 16.71 1.67 4.70
N HIS A 122 17.22 1.09 5.77
CA HIS A 122 17.60 -0.32 5.83
C HIS A 122 16.57 -1.08 6.66
N VAL A 123 15.93 -2.07 6.04
CA VAL A 123 14.95 -2.92 6.71
C VAL A 123 15.63 -4.24 7.07
N HIS A 124 15.70 -4.51 8.37
CA HIS A 124 16.15 -5.76 8.94
C HIS A 124 14.95 -6.49 9.57
N PRO A 125 15.07 -7.78 9.93
CA PRO A 125 14.01 -8.48 10.63
C PRO A 125 13.65 -7.77 11.95
N GLY A 126 12.41 -7.29 12.06
CA GLY A 126 11.90 -6.61 13.25
C GLY A 126 12.36 -5.17 13.48
N GLU A 127 13.25 -4.61 12.64
CA GLU A 127 13.76 -3.24 12.81
C GLU A 127 14.01 -2.52 11.47
N ALA A 128 13.96 -1.19 11.51
CA ALA A 128 14.29 -0.34 10.37
C ALA A 128 15.29 0.72 10.81
N VAL A 129 16.42 0.82 10.10
CA VAL A 129 17.48 1.79 10.33
C VAL A 129 17.33 2.93 9.32
N ILE A 130 17.23 4.16 9.83
CA ILE A 130 17.13 5.38 9.02
C ILE A 130 18.52 6.03 8.96
N VAL A 131 18.97 6.34 7.74
CA VAL A 131 20.23 7.04 7.48
C VAL A 131 19.91 8.43 6.93
N GLN A 132 20.56 9.47 7.46
CA GLN A 132 20.35 10.89 7.12
C GLN A 132 21.69 11.57 6.79
#